data_AF-A0A7W0RGH3-F1
#
_entry.id   AF-A0A7W0RGH3-F1
#
_cell.length_a   1.000
_cell.length_b   1.000
_cell.length_c   1.000
_cell.angle_alpha   90.00
_cell.angle_beta   90.00
_cell.angle_gamma   90.00
#
_symmetry.space_group_name_H-M   'P 1'
#
loop_
_entity.id
_entity.type
_entity.pdbx_description
1 polymer ?
#
loop_
_entity_poly.entity_id
_entity_poly.type
_entity_poly.pdbx_seq_one_letter_code
_entity_poly.pdbx_strand_id
1 'polypeptide(L)' 'MRAAGLPAPQVNASLAGYEVDFLWARERVVAEVDGYACHSSRGAFERDRRRDADLGDIDHRVIRFTWL' A
#
# COMPACT_ATOMS: atom_id res chain seq x y z
N MET A 1 2.12 6.39 -16.05
CA MET A 1 1.63 5.00 -16.18
C MET A 1 0.11 5.01 -16.37
N ARG A 2 -0.38 4.67 -17.56
CA ARG A 2 -1.78 4.26 -17.79
C ARG A 2 -1.71 2.95 -18.56
N ALA A 3 -1.62 1.83 -17.84
CA ALA A 3 -1.51 0.51 -18.45
C ALA A 3 -2.06 -0.54 -17.48
N ALA A 4 -3.36 -0.84 -17.59
CA ALA A 4 -4.03 -2.05 -17.09
C ALA A 4 -5.57 -1.97 -17.17
N GLY A 5 -6.17 -0.86 -17.61
CA GLY A 5 -7.64 -0.71 -17.59
C GLY A 5 -8.24 -0.60 -16.18
N LEU A 6 -7.39 -0.48 -15.16
CA LEU A 6 -7.82 -0.17 -13.80
C LEU A 6 -8.40 1.26 -13.76
N PRO A 7 -9.47 1.50 -12.97
CA PRO A 7 -9.96 2.84 -12.72
C PRO A 7 -8.85 3.72 -12.11
N ALA A 8 -9.02 5.04 -12.14
CA ALA A 8 -8.07 5.92 -11.47
C ALA A 8 -8.05 5.59 -9.96
N PRO A 9 -6.88 5.30 -9.36
CA PRO A 9 -6.79 5.10 -7.92
C PRO A 9 -7.07 6.42 -7.19
N GLN A 10 -7.49 6.31 -5.95
CA GLN A 10 -7.36 7.40 -4.98
C GLN A 10 -5.90 7.45 -4.53
N VAL A 11 -5.29 8.64 -4.61
CA VAL A 11 -3.89 8.84 -4.25
C VAL A 11 -3.80 9.38 -2.82
N ASN A 12 -2.82 8.92 -2.03
CA ASN A 12 -2.64 9.29 -0.62
C ASN A 12 -3.94 9.13 0.19
N ALA A 13 -4.61 8.01 -0.01
CA ALA A 13 -5.94 7.77 0.54
C ALA A 13 -5.85 7.26 1.99
N SER A 14 -6.81 7.63 2.83
CA SER A 14 -6.91 7.07 4.19
C SER A 14 -7.73 5.77 4.18
N LEU A 15 -7.14 4.68 4.67
CA LEU A 15 -7.78 3.37 4.81
C LEU A 15 -7.37 2.71 6.12
N ALA A 16 -8.34 2.27 6.93
CA ALA A 16 -8.10 1.62 8.23
C ALA A 16 -7.18 2.42 9.19
N GLY A 17 -7.15 3.75 9.08
CA GLY A 17 -6.29 4.61 9.89
C GLY A 17 -4.86 4.78 9.34
N TYR A 18 -4.58 4.25 8.15
CA TYR A 18 -3.33 4.42 7.42
C TYR A 18 -3.51 5.31 6.20
N GLU A 19 -2.49 6.09 5.86
CA GLU A 19 -2.36 6.69 4.53
C GLU A 19 -1.68 5.68 3.61
N VAL A 20 -2.28 5.42 2.45
CA VAL A 20 -1.76 4.52 1.41
C VAL A 20 -1.55 5.29 0.11
N ASP A 21 -0.48 4.98 -0.62
CA ASP A 21 -0.11 5.75 -1.81
C ASP A 21 -1.18 5.67 -2.92
N PHE A 22 -1.71 4.48 -3.18
CA PHE A 22 -2.76 4.25 -4.18
C PHE A 22 -3.81 3.25 -3.69
N LEU A 23 -5.08 3.62 -3.80
CA LEU A 23 -6.22 2.80 -3.41
C LEU A 23 -7.22 2.62 -4.56
N TRP A 24 -7.50 1.36 -4.88
CA TRP A 24 -8.65 0.92 -5.65
C TRP A 24 -9.68 0.29 -4.71
N ALA A 25 -10.50 1.13 -4.08
CA ALA A 25 -11.42 0.71 -3.02
C ALA A 25 -12.44 -0.36 -3.48
N ARG A 26 -12.90 -0.28 -4.74
CA ARG A 26 -13.86 -1.25 -5.28
C ARG A 26 -13.21 -2.61 -5.55
N GLU A 27 -11.98 -2.59 -6.03
CA GLU A 27 -11.18 -3.77 -6.33
C GLU A 27 -10.46 -4.31 -5.08
N ARG A 28 -10.52 -3.60 -3.95
CA ARG A 28 -9.83 -3.90 -2.68
C ARG A 28 -8.32 -4.07 -2.85
N VAL A 29 -7.72 -3.22 -3.70
CA VAL A 29 -6.28 -3.23 -3.95
C VAL A 29 -5.66 -1.94 -3.42
N VAL A 30 -4.58 -2.11 -2.69
CA VAL A 30 -3.68 -1.04 -2.26
C VAL A 30 -2.35 -1.24 -2.97
N ALA A 31 -1.80 -0.17 -3.55
CA ALA A 31 -0.42 -0.15 -4.00
C ALA A 31 0.38 0.88 -3.22
N GLU A 32 1.52 0.46 -2.68
CA GLU A 32 2.51 1.32 -2.00
C GLU A 32 3.77 1.37 -2.87
N VAL A 33 4.38 2.54 -3.02
CA VAL A 33 5.60 2.76 -3.80
C VAL A 33 6.72 3.12 -2.83
N ASP A 34 7.43 2.10 -2.37
CA ASP A 34 8.55 2.25 -1.45
C ASP A 34 9.82 2.64 -2.25
N GLY A 35 10.20 3.92 -2.19
CA GLY A 35 11.53 4.34 -2.60
C GLY A 35 12.58 3.69 -1.70
N TYR A 36 13.63 3.09 -2.27
CA TYR A 36 14.72 2.42 -1.56
C TYR A 36 15.62 3.42 -0.78
N ALA A 37 15.03 4.21 0.12
CA ALA A 37 15.74 5.12 0.99
C ALA A 37 16.03 4.42 2.34
N CYS A 38 16.93 3.45 2.30
CA CYS A 38 17.87 3.07 3.37
C CYS A 38 17.44 3.19 4.85
N HIS A 39 16.23 2.78 5.25
CA HIS A 39 15.87 2.67 6.68
C HIS A 39 14.95 1.49 6.99
N SER A 40 15.37 0.28 6.60
CA SER A 40 14.76 -0.96 7.11
C SER A 40 15.25 -1.24 8.54
N SER A 41 14.81 -0.40 9.49
CA SER A 41 14.92 -0.72 10.91
C SER A 41 13.92 -1.83 11.25
N ARG A 42 14.24 -2.68 12.23
CA ARG A 42 13.31 -3.72 12.71
C ARG A 42 11.93 -3.15 13.07
N GLY A 43 11.90 -1.95 13.64
CA GLY A 43 10.64 -1.27 13.97
C GLY A 43 9.83 -0.81 12.75
N ALA A 44 10.48 -0.45 11.64
CA ALA A 44 9.78 -0.17 10.38
C ALA A 44 9.11 -1.44 9.83
N PHE A 45 9.86 -2.56 9.82
CA PHE A 45 9.36 -3.85 9.36
C PHE A 45 8.18 -4.37 10.20
N GLU A 46 8.24 -4.25 11.53
CA GLU A 46 7.13 -4.65 12.40
C GLU A 46 5.88 -3.79 12.19
N ARG A 47 6.04 -2.47 11.94
CA ARG A 47 4.91 -1.59 11.60
C ARG A 47 4.30 -1.93 10.25
N ASP A 48 5.12 -2.20 9.24
CA ASP A 48 4.64 -2.60 7.92
C ASP A 48 3.88 -3.91 7.97
N ARG A 49 4.40 -4.92 8.69
CA ARG A 49 3.66 -6.17 8.91
C ARG A 49 2.33 -5.97 9.60
N ARG A 50 2.27 -5.09 10.60
CA ARG A 50 1.01 -4.79 11.28
C ARG A 50 0.03 -4.10 10.35
N ARG A 51 0.48 -3.11 9.58
CA ARG A 51 -0.35 -2.46 8.56
C ARG A 51 -0.88 -3.46 7.55
N ASP A 52 -0.02 -4.32 7.00
CA ASP A 52 -0.42 -5.31 6.00
C ASP A 52 -1.45 -6.32 6.58
N ALA A 53 -1.32 -6.69 7.86
CA ALA A 53 -2.30 -7.53 8.55
C ALA A 53 -3.64 -6.81 8.74
N ASP A 54 -3.63 -5.57 9.26
CA ASP A 54 -4.84 -4.78 9.49
C ASP A 54 -5.59 -4.49 8.18
N LEU A 55 -4.87 -4.29 7.07
CA LEU A 55 -5.47 -4.16 5.74
C LEU A 55 -5.98 -5.51 5.18
N GLY A 56 -5.27 -6.60 5.46
CA GLY A 56 -5.73 -7.95 5.12
C GLY A 56 -7.02 -8.35 5.83
N ASP A 57 -7.19 -7.95 7.09
CA ASP A 57 -8.40 -8.22 7.89
C ASP A 57 -9.65 -7.55 7.32
N ILE A 58 -9.49 -6.45 6.57
CA ILE A 58 -10.57 -5.80 5.82
C ILE A 58 -10.61 -6.21 4.34
N ASP A 59 -10.01 -7.36 4.01
CA ASP A 59 -9.97 -7.99 2.68
C ASP A 59 -9.28 -7.13 1.61
N HIS A 60 -8.32 -6.28 2.00
CA HIS A 60 -7.53 -5.51 1.06
C HIS A 60 -6.20 -6.18 0.76
N ARG A 61 -5.89 -6.31 -0.53
CA ARG A 61 -4.60 -6.81 -1.00
C ARG A 61 -3.62 -5.65 -1.16
N VAL A 62 -2.52 -5.71 -0.41
CA VAL A 62 -1.41 -4.76 -0.53
C VAL A 62 -0.38 -5.27 -1.53
N ILE A 63 0.04 -4.40 -2.46
CA ILE A 63 1.11 -4.65 -3.44
C ILE A 63 2.16 -3.58 -3.27
N ARG A 64 3.41 -3.96 -3.02
CA ARG A 64 4.51 -3.01 -2.83
C ARG A 64 5.41 -2.96 -4.07
N PHE A 65 5.68 -1.75 -4.55
CA PHE A 65 6.58 -1.49 -5.65
C PHE A 65 7.85 -0.82 -5.13
N THR A 66 8.95 -1.57 -5.15
CA THR A 66 10.28 -1.05 -4.79
C THR A 66 11.12 -0.84 -6.06
N TRP A 67 11.81 0.30 -6.18
CA TRP A 67 12.74 0.57 -7.27
C TRP A 67 14.20 0.68 -6.75
N LEU A 68 15.15 0.06 -7.45
CA LEU A 68 16.60 0.07 -7.19
C LEU A 68 17.32 1.16 -7.99
#